data_AF-A0A536Z2G2-F1
#
_entry.id   AF-A0A536Z2G2-F1
#
_cell.length_a   1.000
_cell.length_b   1.000
_cell.length_c   1.000
_cell.angle_alpha   90.00
_cell.angle_beta   90.00
_cell.angle_gamma   90.00
#
_symmetry.space_group_name_H-M   'P 1'
#
loop_
_entity.id
_entity.type
_entity.pdbx_description
1 polymer ?
#
loop_
_entity_poly.entity_id
_entity_poly.type
_entity_poly.pdbx_seq_one_letter_code
_entity_poly.pdbx_strand_id
1 'polypeptide(L)'
;MVFLLRSLGRLPLTTLYGFSWFVYFVTFHLLRWRRELAARNIARSFPEKTPAERAVILQQSYRNMSEVFVELLWGWRASAEQLKERLVIDNPELVARFVAERRSVILLTAHVCNWEWLLPGGGAHFGIPID
;
A
#
# COMPACT_ATOMS: atom_id res chain seq x y z
N MET A 1 -10.83 -20.23 2.15
CA MET A 1 -10.29 -18.85 2.22
C MET A 1 -8.78 -18.80 1.91
N VAL A 2 -7.93 -19.53 2.64
CA VAL A 2 -6.46 -19.56 2.41
C VAL A 2 -6.07 -20.03 0.99
N PHE A 3 -6.78 -21.00 0.42
CA PHE A 3 -6.51 -21.50 -0.93
C PHE A 3 -6.72 -20.45 -2.04
N LEU A 4 -7.77 -19.62 -1.92
CA LEU A 4 -8.07 -18.56 -2.88
C LEU A 4 -7.00 -17.46 -2.83
N LEU A 5 -6.63 -17.03 -1.62
CA LEU A 5 -5.55 -16.06 -1.39
C LEU A 5 -4.21 -16.59 -1.94
N ARG A 6 -3.90 -17.87 -1.70
CA ARG A 6 -2.69 -18.51 -2.21
C ARG A 6 -2.64 -18.62 -3.73
N SER A 7 -3.78 -18.79 -4.39
CA SER A 7 -3.87 -18.89 -5.85
C SER A 7 -3.78 -17.52 -6.51
N LEU A 8 -4.43 -16.50 -5.94
CA LEU A 8 -4.33 -15.12 -6.43
C LEU A 8 -2.91 -14.56 -6.27
N GLY A 9 -2.22 -14.87 -5.16
CA GLY A 9 -0.83 -14.46 -4.96
C GLY A 9 0.20 -15.15 -5.88
N ARG A 10 -0.19 -16.11 -6.72
CA ARG A 10 0.71 -16.71 -7.74
C ARG A 10 0.68 -15.95 -9.07
N LEU A 11 -0.30 -15.08 -9.27
CA LEU A 11 -0.42 -14.35 -10.52
C LEU A 11 0.67 -13.27 -10.61
N PRO A 12 1.17 -12.97 -11.82
CA PRO A 12 2.03 -11.81 -12.04
C PRO A 12 1.32 -10.55 -11.55
N LEU A 13 2.08 -9.66 -10.89
CA LEU A 13 1.56 -8.40 -10.36
C LEU A 13 0.91 -7.53 -11.45
N THR A 14 1.42 -7.58 -12.68
CA THR A 14 0.85 -6.91 -13.85
C THR A 14 -0.59 -7.36 -14.14
N THR A 15 -0.88 -8.66 -14.06
CA THR A 15 -2.23 -9.21 -14.22
C THR A 15 -3.15 -8.74 -13.09
N LEU A 16 -2.62 -8.68 -11.87
CA LEU A 16 -3.35 -8.21 -10.70
C LEU A 16 -3.71 -6.72 -10.79
N TYR A 17 -2.85 -5.88 -11.36
CA TYR A 17 -3.19 -4.48 -11.67
C TYR A 17 -4.31 -4.36 -12.72
N GLY A 18 -4.43 -5.30 -13.66
CA GLY A 18 -5.62 -5.38 -14.51
C GLY A 18 -6.89 -5.64 -13.69
N PHE A 19 -6.81 -6.51 -12.69
CA PHE A 19 -7.92 -6.81 -11.79
C PHE A 19 -8.24 -5.64 -10.82
N SER A 20 -7.26 -4.83 -10.44
CA SER A 20 -7.50 -3.65 -9.59
C SER A 20 -8.47 -2.67 -10.25
N TRP A 21 -8.48 -2.58 -11.58
CA TRP A 21 -9.44 -1.78 -12.34
C TRP A 21 -10.89 -2.26 -12.14
N PHE A 22 -11.10 -3.58 -12.10
CA PHE A 22 -12.41 -4.16 -11.79
C PHE A 22 -12.82 -3.86 -10.34
N VAL A 23 -11.88 -4.01 -9.38
CA VAL A 23 -12.13 -3.68 -7.98
C VAL A 23 -12.49 -2.20 -7.82
N TYR A 24 -11.77 -1.30 -8.50
CA TYR A 24 -12.08 0.13 -8.54
C TYR A 24 -13.48 0.38 -9.10
N PHE A 25 -13.81 -0.24 -10.24
CA PHE A 25 -15.13 -0.08 -10.85
C PHE A 25 -16.26 -0.50 -9.90
N VAL A 26 -16.14 -1.67 -9.28
CA VAL A 26 -17.13 -2.19 -8.34
C VAL A 26 -17.23 -1.30 -7.10
N THR A 27 -16.11 -0.94 -6.48
CA THR A 27 -16.12 -0.17 -5.22
C THR A 27 -16.57 1.27 -5.42
N PHE A 28 -16.14 1.94 -6.49
CA PHE A 28 -16.40 3.35 -6.75
C PHE A 28 -17.74 3.60 -7.47
N HIS A 29 -18.03 2.85 -8.54
CA HIS A 29 -19.19 3.10 -9.40
C HIS A 29 -20.42 2.29 -8.99
N LEU A 30 -20.27 0.99 -8.73
CA LEU A 30 -21.40 0.10 -8.43
C LEU A 30 -21.84 0.22 -6.97
N LEU A 31 -20.95 -0.06 -6.03
CA LEU A 31 -21.25 -0.07 -4.59
C LEU A 31 -21.21 1.33 -3.98
N ARG A 32 -20.48 2.26 -4.61
CA ARG A 32 -20.23 3.63 -4.10
C ARG A 32 -19.75 3.61 -2.65
N TRP A 33 -18.91 2.62 -2.33
CA TRP A 33 -18.58 2.24 -0.95
C TRP A 33 -17.96 3.41 -0.19
N ARG A 34 -18.65 3.92 0.83
CA ARG A 34 -18.20 5.05 1.69
C ARG A 34 -17.79 6.32 0.94
N ARG A 35 -18.24 6.51 -0.29
CA ARG A 35 -17.80 7.61 -1.17
C ARG A 35 -18.05 9.00 -0.57
N GLU A 36 -19.18 9.18 0.11
CA GLU A 36 -19.50 10.46 0.75
C GLU A 36 -18.59 10.78 1.94
N LEU A 37 -18.25 9.77 2.75
CA LEU A 37 -17.33 9.93 3.87
C LEU A 37 -15.94 10.31 3.34
N ALA A 38 -15.46 9.60 2.33
CA ALA A 38 -14.18 9.89 1.68
C ALA A 38 -14.17 11.30 1.07
N ALA A 39 -15.24 11.70 0.37
CA ALA A 39 -15.37 13.03 -0.20
C ALA A 39 -15.33 14.14 0.87
N ARG A 40 -16.01 13.95 2.01
CA ARG A 40 -15.96 14.89 3.14
C ARG A 40 -14.57 14.97 3.76
N ASN A 41 -13.88 13.84 3.91
CA ASN A 41 -12.50 13.83 4.41
C ASN A 41 -11.57 14.60 3.48
N ILE A 42 -11.63 14.34 2.17
CA ILE A 42 -10.83 15.06 1.16
C ILE A 42 -11.13 16.56 1.19
N ALA A 43 -12.40 16.96 1.33
CA ALA A 43 -12.75 18.38 1.42
C ALA A 43 -12.19 19.07 2.67
N ARG A 44 -12.06 18.34 3.79
CA ARG A 44 -11.45 18.84 5.03
C ARG A 44 -9.92 18.85 4.95
N SER A 45 -9.32 17.87 4.29
CA SER A 45 -7.87 17.75 4.14
C SER A 45 -7.29 18.72 3.10
N PHE A 46 -8.08 19.11 2.10
CA PHE A 46 -7.66 20.02 1.02
C PHE A 46 -8.63 21.19 0.83
N PRO A 47 -8.82 22.04 1.86
CA PRO A 47 -9.76 23.17 1.85
C PRO A 47 -9.47 24.20 0.75
N GLU A 48 -8.23 24.26 0.26
CA GLU A 48 -7.75 25.14 -0.79
C GLU A 48 -8.09 24.67 -2.21
N LYS A 49 -8.41 23.38 -2.41
CA LYS A 49 -8.71 22.81 -3.73
C LYS A 49 -10.16 23.02 -4.14
N THR A 50 -10.38 23.20 -5.44
CA THR A 50 -11.71 23.30 -6.03
C THR A 50 -12.49 21.98 -5.92
N PRO A 51 -13.83 21.99 -6.01
CA PRO A 51 -14.63 20.77 -6.03
C PRO A 51 -14.21 19.77 -7.12
N ALA A 52 -13.80 20.26 -8.29
CA ALA A 52 -13.35 19.42 -9.41
C ALA A 52 -12.04 18.69 -9.08
N GLU A 53 -11.04 19.41 -8.55
CA GLU A 53 -9.77 18.81 -8.12
C GLU A 53 -9.97 17.77 -7.02
N ARG A 54 -10.84 18.06 -6.03
CA ARG A 54 -11.18 17.11 -4.98
C ARG A 54 -11.87 15.85 -5.52
N ALA A 55 -12.72 16.00 -6.55
CA ALA A 55 -13.36 14.86 -7.20
C ALA A 55 -12.35 13.98 -7.98
N VAL A 56 -11.30 14.58 -8.53
CA VAL A 56 -10.17 13.84 -9.14
C VAL A 56 -9.39 13.08 -8.07
N ILE A 57 -9.04 13.73 -6.96
CA ILE A 57 -8.33 13.09 -5.84
C ILE A 57 -9.17 11.94 -5.27
N LEU A 58 -10.48 12.11 -5.14
CA LEU A 58 -11.38 11.06 -4.68
C LEU A 58 -11.32 9.83 -5.59
N GLN A 59 -11.39 10.01 -6.91
CA GLN A 59 -11.27 8.89 -7.86
C GLN A 59 -9.89 8.22 -7.78
N GLN A 60 -8.82 9.02 -7.74
CA GLN A 60 -7.45 8.52 -7.61
C GLN A 60 -7.25 7.74 -6.30
N SER A 61 -7.84 8.19 -5.20
CA SER A 61 -7.79 7.50 -3.92
C SER A 61 -8.41 6.10 -3.98
N TYR A 62 -9.55 5.94 -4.68
CA TYR A 62 -10.17 4.63 -4.86
C TYR A 62 -9.39 3.72 -5.82
N ARG A 63 -8.75 4.29 -6.85
CA ARG A 63 -7.85 3.55 -7.74
C ARG A 63 -6.65 3.02 -6.95
N ASN A 64 -5.95 3.90 -6.23
CA ASN A 64 -4.82 3.53 -5.38
C ASN A 64 -5.23 2.49 -4.33
N MET A 65 -6.38 2.65 -3.66
CA MET A 65 -6.87 1.66 -2.70
C MET A 65 -7.10 0.28 -3.36
N SER A 66 -7.58 0.25 -4.60
CA SER A 66 -7.79 -0.99 -5.35
C SER A 66 -6.46 -1.63 -5.77
N GLU A 67 -5.44 -0.84 -6.08
CA GLU A 67 -4.08 -1.29 -6.35
C GLU A 67 -3.43 -1.86 -5.08
N VAL A 68 -3.48 -1.12 -3.97
CA VAL A 68 -2.96 -1.58 -2.67
C VAL A 68 -3.63 -2.89 -2.23
N PHE A 69 -4.93 -3.06 -2.50
CA PHE A 69 -5.64 -4.32 -2.22
C PHE A 69 -5.04 -5.51 -2.99
N VAL A 70 -4.73 -5.35 -4.28
CA VAL A 70 -4.13 -6.46 -5.04
C VAL A 70 -2.65 -6.65 -4.73
N GLU A 71 -1.94 -5.58 -4.36
CA GLU A 71 -0.56 -5.61 -3.89
C GLU A 71 -0.44 -6.32 -2.53
N LEU A 72 -1.43 -6.19 -1.65
CA LEU A 72 -1.54 -6.98 -0.42
C LEU A 72 -1.65 -8.48 -0.73
N LEU A 73 -2.52 -8.85 -1.67
CA LEU A 73 -2.70 -10.25 -2.08
C LEU A 73 -1.42 -10.85 -2.69
N TRP A 74 -0.71 -10.06 -3.49
CA TRP A 74 0.57 -10.46 -4.06
C TRP A 74 1.68 -10.53 -3.01
N GLY A 75 1.77 -9.52 -2.14
CA GLY A 75 2.80 -9.37 -1.12
C GLY A 75 2.89 -10.54 -0.15
N TRP A 76 1.77 -11.23 0.11
CA TRP A 76 1.74 -12.45 0.93
C TRP A 76 2.72 -13.53 0.44
N ARG A 77 3.00 -13.58 -0.87
CA ARG A 77 3.86 -14.60 -1.50
C ARG A 77 5.13 -14.02 -2.11
N ALA A 78 5.34 -12.71 -1.99
CA ALA A 78 6.51 -12.06 -2.53
C ALA A 78 7.77 -12.58 -1.83
N SER A 79 8.80 -12.89 -2.61
CA SER A 79 10.14 -13.19 -2.08
C SER A 79 10.81 -11.90 -1.58
N ALA A 80 11.83 -12.04 -0.74
CA ALA A 80 12.62 -10.93 -0.25
C ALA A 80 13.27 -10.15 -1.42
N GLU A 81 13.73 -10.85 -2.45
CA GLU A 81 14.31 -10.28 -3.66
C GLU A 81 13.28 -9.44 -4.42
N GLN A 82 12.08 -9.98 -4.64
CA GLN A 82 11.00 -9.25 -5.33
C GLN A 82 10.55 -8.00 -4.57
N LEU A 83 10.56 -8.04 -3.23
CA LEU A 83 10.26 -6.88 -2.40
C LEU A 83 11.39 -5.84 -2.50
N LYS A 84 12.65 -6.26 -2.42
CA LYS A 84 13.82 -5.37 -2.57
C LYS A 84 13.91 -4.69 -3.92
N GLU A 85 13.46 -5.35 -4.99
CA GLU A 85 13.39 -4.75 -6.33
C GLU A 85 12.38 -3.59 -6.42
N ARG A 86 11.36 -3.58 -5.55
CA ARG A 86 10.20 -2.68 -5.66
C ARG A 86 10.12 -1.65 -4.54
N LEU A 87 10.73 -1.95 -3.40
CA LEU A 87 10.79 -1.07 -2.24
C LEU A 87 12.20 -0.50 -2.13
N VAL A 88 12.30 0.82 -2.18
CA VAL A 88 13.55 1.53 -1.92
C VAL A 88 13.41 2.23 -0.58
N ILE A 89 14.37 2.00 0.31
CA ILE A 89 14.46 2.71 1.59
C ILE A 89 15.52 3.78 1.42
N ASP A 90 15.11 5.03 1.56
CA ASP A 90 16.04 6.14 1.66
C ASP A 90 16.67 6.17 3.04
N ASN A 91 17.96 6.48 3.10
CA ASN A 91 18.76 6.55 4.32
C ASN A 91 18.75 5.29 5.22
N PRO A 92 18.96 4.07 4.66
CA PRO A 92 18.93 2.84 5.45
C PRO A 92 20.04 2.78 6.51
N GLU A 93 21.12 3.54 6.33
CA GLU A 93 22.24 3.65 7.26
C GLU A 93 21.83 4.20 8.63
N LEU A 94 20.76 5.00 8.72
CA LEU A 94 20.27 5.53 10.00
C LEU A 94 19.77 4.40 10.90
N VAL A 95 19.00 3.47 10.32
CA VAL A 95 18.50 2.30 11.03
C VAL A 95 19.68 1.39 11.41
N ALA A 96 20.55 1.09 10.44
CA ALA A 96 21.72 0.23 10.68
C ALA A 96 22.63 0.75 11.79
N ARG A 97 22.85 2.07 11.86
CA ARG A 97 23.66 2.72 12.91
C ARG A 97 23.07 2.49 14.30
N PHE A 98 21.79 2.79 14.50
CA PHE A 98 21.17 2.66 15.82
C PHE A 98 21.05 1.19 16.27
N VAL A 99 20.84 0.28 15.32
CA VAL A 99 20.88 -1.17 15.59
C VAL A 99 22.28 -1.62 16.04
N ALA A 100 23.34 -1.14 15.38
CA ALA A 100 24.72 -1.43 15.78
C ALA A 100 25.06 -0.88 17.17
N GLU A 101 24.48 0.25 17.57
CA GLU A 101 24.53 0.81 18.92
C GLU A 101 23.70 0.03 19.96
N ARG A 102 23.05 -1.07 19.57
CA ARG A 102 22.10 -1.86 20.40
C ARG A 102 20.93 -1.03 20.95
N ARG A 103 20.45 -0.07 20.14
CA ARG A 103 19.30 0.77 20.48
C ARG A 103 18.09 0.32 19.68
N SER A 104 16.93 0.31 20.33
CA SER A 104 15.65 0.07 19.65
C SER A 104 15.32 1.24 18.73
N VAL A 105 14.74 0.92 17.57
CA VAL A 105 14.28 1.89 16.56
C VAL A 105 12.79 1.69 16.35
N ILE A 106 12.01 2.78 16.37
CA ILE A 106 10.59 2.75 16.02
C ILE A 106 10.46 3.30 14.60
N LEU A 107 9.97 2.46 13.68
CA LEU A 107 9.62 2.87 12.32
C LEU A 107 8.15 3.31 12.30
N LEU A 108 7.90 4.62 12.35
CA LEU A 108 6.55 5.17 12.32
C LEU A 108 6.11 5.42 10.87
N THR A 109 4.96 4.86 10.50
CA THR A 109 4.39 4.96 9.14
C THR A 109 2.93 5.39 9.21
N ALA A 110 2.41 5.93 8.11
CA ALA A 110 0.99 6.21 7.94
C ALA A 110 0.36 5.17 7.01
N HIS A 111 -0.96 4.95 7.12
CA HIS A 111 -1.73 4.13 6.17
C HIS A 111 -1.90 4.89 4.85
N VAL A 112 -0.79 5.07 4.14
CA VAL A 112 -0.68 5.87 2.91
C VAL A 112 0.03 5.03 1.86
N CYS A 113 -0.46 5.08 0.62
CA CYS A 113 0.03 4.27 -0.48
C CYS A 113 0.10 2.77 -0.10
N ASN A 114 1.14 2.06 -0.50
CA ASN A 114 1.35 0.67 -0.13
C ASN A 114 2.14 0.56 1.18
N TRP A 115 1.45 0.79 2.31
CA TRP A 115 2.06 0.59 3.63
C TRP A 115 2.24 -0.90 3.96
N GLU A 116 1.46 -1.79 3.32
CA GLU A 116 1.47 -3.23 3.58
C GLU A 116 2.81 -3.88 3.24
N TRP A 117 3.56 -3.34 2.28
CA TRP A 117 4.90 -3.82 1.95
C TRP A 117 6.00 -3.31 2.89
N LEU A 118 5.73 -2.30 3.74
CA LEU A 118 6.76 -1.70 4.58
C LEU A 118 7.32 -2.69 5.61
N LEU A 119 6.46 -3.51 6.23
CA LEU A 119 6.90 -4.51 7.20
C LEU A 119 7.72 -5.65 6.55
N PRO A 120 7.20 -6.41 5.56
CA PRO A 120 7.96 -7.50 4.94
C PRO A 120 9.17 -6.98 4.14
N GLY A 121 9.05 -5.81 3.49
CA GLY A 121 10.15 -5.17 2.78
C GLY A 121 11.23 -4.65 3.74
N GLY A 122 10.84 -3.98 4.82
CA GLY A 122 11.78 -3.55 5.87
C GLY A 122 12.56 -4.73 6.44
N GLY A 123 11.87 -5.82 6.77
CA GLY A 123 12.52 -7.06 7.24
C GLY A 123 13.49 -7.62 6.20
N ALA A 124 13.11 -7.64 4.92
CA ALA A 124 13.99 -8.07 3.84
C ALA A 124 15.24 -7.19 3.72
N HIS A 125 15.10 -5.86 3.82
CA HIS A 125 16.20 -4.90 3.67
C HIS A 125 17.18 -4.91 4.84
N PHE A 126 16.68 -4.89 6.07
CA PHE A 126 17.51 -4.73 7.25
C PHE A 126 18.04 -6.06 7.80
N GLY A 127 17.38 -7.19 7.51
CA GLY A 127 17.79 -8.50 8.01
C GLY A 127 17.69 -8.63 9.54
N ILE A 128 16.87 -7.79 10.17
CA ILE A 128 16.61 -7.78 11.62
C ILE A 128 15.14 -8.15 11.88
N PRO A 129 14.83 -8.72 13.05
CA PRO A 129 13.44 -8.85 13.48
C PRO A 129 12.78 -7.46 13.56
N ILE A 130 11.61 -7.32 12.96
CA ILE A 130 10.75 -6.14 13.05
C ILE A 130 9.37 -6.66 13.48
N ASP A 131 8.87 -6.16 14.60
CA ASP A 131 7.60 -6.51 15.22
C ASP A 131 6.50 -5.46 14.96
#